data_AF-A0A1F4K737-F1
#
_entry.id   AF-A0A1F4K737-F1
#
_cell.length_a   1.000
_cell.length_b   1.000
_cell.length_c   1.000
_cell.angle_alpha   90.00
_cell.angle_beta   90.00
_cell.angle_gamma   90.00
#
_symmetry.space_group_name_H-M   'P 1'
#
loop_
_entity.id
_entity.type
_entity.pdbx_description
1 polymer ?
#
loop_
_entity_poly.entity_id
_entity_poly.type
_entity_poly.pdbx_seq_one_letter_code
_entity_poly.pdbx_strand_id
1 'polypeptide(L)'
;MKEKLEELGECVVLANLETGWFAINPNTWKKRVERCKGLGRTGPNLIVYRTRSGEERDHHVVPYGVIAPLLLTDSLKQQKNGTYRWNLTLANDRLHVSHRQGYEPVEKYLASRLATEADDHGGASDIASELVNLRTRSFEGIVEGIAREAIVLSRTRSAALRREVLNLSGGICEGCGVNFSLLLHGRALRALQVHHKKQLALRETPEVTELADLAVVCANCHAIIHTDPKAAIPVEELRKEWKQARSSTVRSFDSDTQA
;
A
#
# COMPACT_ATOMS: atom_id res chain seq x y z
N MET A 1 35.98 4.92 9.87
CA MET A 1 34.54 5.22 9.91
C MET A 1 33.69 4.01 9.51
N LYS A 2 33.92 3.43 8.32
CA LYS A 2 33.23 2.21 7.84
C LYS A 2 33.20 1.06 8.86
N GLU A 3 34.34 0.67 9.41
CA GLU A 3 34.43 -0.47 10.36
C GLU A 3 33.58 -0.24 11.61
N LYS A 4 33.64 0.97 12.20
CA LYS A 4 32.81 1.36 13.35
C LYS A 4 31.31 1.30 13.06
N LEU A 5 30.89 1.76 11.88
CA LEU A 5 29.48 1.68 11.44
C LEU A 5 29.04 0.22 11.23
N GLU A 6 29.91 -0.58 10.62
CA GLU A 6 29.70 -2.00 10.42
C GLU A 6 29.64 -2.78 11.76
N GLU A 7 30.38 -2.34 12.77
CA GLU A 7 30.30 -2.80 14.15
C GLU A 7 29.00 -2.36 14.85
N LEU A 8 28.35 -1.29 14.43
CA LEU A 8 26.99 -0.97 14.88
C LEU A 8 25.90 -1.75 14.13
N GLY A 9 26.32 -2.65 13.24
CA GLY A 9 25.45 -3.48 12.43
C GLY A 9 25.12 -2.88 11.07
N GLU A 10 25.56 -1.66 10.75
CA GLU A 10 25.20 -1.01 9.48
C GLU A 10 25.80 -1.70 8.26
N CYS A 11 25.13 -1.57 7.11
CA CYS A 11 25.64 -2.05 5.84
C CYS A 11 26.25 -0.89 5.06
N VAL A 12 27.58 -0.81 5.00
CA VAL A 12 28.30 0.29 4.36
C VAL A 12 28.84 -0.13 3.00
N VAL A 13 28.49 0.61 1.95
CA VAL A 13 28.91 0.35 0.57
C VAL A 13 29.42 1.63 -0.11
N LEU A 14 30.23 1.44 -1.15
CA LEU A 14 30.73 2.52 -2.00
C LEU A 14 30.09 2.37 -3.38
N ALA A 15 29.39 3.40 -3.83
CA ALA A 15 28.89 3.51 -5.19
C ALA A 15 29.98 4.01 -6.13
N ASN A 16 29.98 3.52 -7.36
CA ASN A 16 30.82 4.05 -8.42
C ASN A 16 30.39 5.49 -8.75
N LEU A 17 31.36 6.39 -8.90
CA LEU A 17 31.13 7.82 -9.10
C LEU A 17 30.37 8.16 -10.38
N GLU A 18 30.71 7.51 -11.48
CA GLU A 18 30.17 7.83 -12.81
C GLU A 18 28.81 7.15 -13.04
N THR A 19 28.68 5.92 -12.53
CA THR A 19 27.54 5.05 -12.83
C THR A 19 26.56 4.91 -11.67
N GLY A 20 26.94 5.33 -10.45
CA GLY A 20 26.16 5.10 -9.23
C GLY A 20 26.12 3.64 -8.79
N TRP A 21 26.81 2.73 -9.48
CA TRP A 21 26.66 1.29 -9.30
C TRP A 21 27.37 0.78 -8.04
N PHE A 22 26.72 -0.14 -7.32
CA PHE A 22 27.31 -0.90 -6.22
C PHE A 22 26.66 -2.28 -6.08
N ALA A 23 27.20 -3.12 -5.19
CA ALA A 23 26.65 -4.43 -4.93
C ALA A 23 26.58 -4.75 -3.44
N ILE A 24 25.56 -5.51 -3.06
CA ILE A 24 25.39 -6.04 -1.70
C ILE A 24 25.52 -7.56 -1.76
N ASN A 25 26.42 -8.10 -0.93
CA ASN A 25 26.57 -9.53 -0.77
C ASN A 25 25.51 -10.08 0.22
N PRO A 26 24.73 -11.10 -0.14
CA PRO A 26 23.66 -11.64 0.70
C PRO A 26 24.14 -12.22 2.03
N ASN A 27 25.34 -12.82 2.05
CA ASN A 27 25.93 -13.35 3.28
C ASN A 27 26.35 -12.21 4.21
N THR A 28 26.92 -11.13 3.65
CA THR A 28 27.25 -9.94 4.43
C THR A 28 25.98 -9.29 4.98
N TRP A 29 24.95 -9.13 4.15
CA TRP A 29 23.65 -8.59 4.57
C TRP A 29 23.04 -9.40 5.71
N LYS A 30 23.01 -10.73 5.58
CA LYS A 30 22.52 -11.64 6.63
C LYS A 30 23.27 -11.48 7.95
N LYS A 31 24.61 -11.43 7.92
CA LYS A 31 25.44 -11.18 9.11
C LYS A 31 25.10 -9.84 9.78
N ARG A 32 24.83 -8.80 9.00
CA ARG A 32 24.44 -7.48 9.52
C ARG A 32 23.04 -7.50 10.16
N VAL A 33 22.08 -8.20 9.56
CA VAL A 33 20.75 -8.42 10.15
C VAL A 33 20.85 -9.15 11.48
N GLU A 34 21.65 -10.21 11.56
CA GLU A 34 21.88 -10.97 12.80
C GLU A 34 22.53 -10.09 13.87
N ARG A 35 23.52 -9.28 13.50
CA ARG A 35 24.16 -8.32 14.42
C ARG A 35 23.17 -7.29 14.96
N CYS A 36 22.32 -6.71 14.10
CA CYS A 36 21.29 -5.75 14.51
C CYS A 36 20.28 -6.37 15.48
N LYS A 37 19.86 -7.62 15.22
CA LYS A 37 18.98 -8.36 16.15
C LYS A 37 19.62 -8.52 17.53
N GLY A 38 20.92 -8.84 17.60
CA GLY A 38 21.67 -8.90 18.85
C GLY A 38 21.75 -7.57 19.62
N LEU A 39 21.56 -6.45 18.92
CA LEU A 39 21.53 -5.09 19.47
C LEU A 39 20.10 -4.57 19.70
N GLY A 40 19.07 -5.43 19.58
CA GLY A 40 17.66 -5.04 19.74
C GLY A 40 17.07 -4.23 18.57
N ARG A 41 17.75 -4.15 17.43
CA ARG A 41 17.30 -3.44 16.22
C ARG A 41 16.63 -4.40 15.23
N THR A 42 15.69 -3.88 14.44
CA THR A 42 14.97 -4.65 13.41
C THR A 42 15.85 -5.06 12.24
N GLY A 43 16.89 -4.28 11.94
CA GLY A 43 17.89 -4.58 10.92
C GLY A 43 18.83 -3.40 10.61
N PRO A 44 19.77 -3.59 9.66
CA PRO A 44 20.79 -2.60 9.31
C PRO A 44 20.25 -1.50 8.39
N ASN A 45 20.70 -0.26 8.59
CA ASN A 45 20.58 0.76 7.56
C ASN A 45 21.62 0.48 6.46
N LEU A 46 21.28 0.84 5.23
CA LEU A 46 22.21 0.86 4.10
C LEU A 46 22.83 2.26 4.00
N ILE A 47 24.14 2.35 4.19
CA ILE A 47 24.91 3.56 4.05
C ILE A 47 25.67 3.50 2.72
N VAL A 48 25.30 4.36 1.78
CA VAL A 48 25.91 4.43 0.44
C VAL A 48 26.72 5.71 0.34
N TYR A 49 28.03 5.59 0.19
CA TYR A 49 28.92 6.72 -0.12
C TYR A 49 29.14 6.80 -1.64
N ARG A 50 29.04 7.99 -2.25
CA ARG A 50 29.30 8.16 -3.70
C ARG A 50 30.76 8.42 -4.02
N THR A 51 31.47 9.18 -3.18
CA THR A 51 32.87 9.54 -3.42
C THR A 51 33.85 8.90 -2.42
N ARG A 52 35.13 8.79 -2.83
CA ARG A 52 36.28 8.78 -1.89
C ARG A 52 36.67 10.22 -1.49
N SER A 53 35.91 11.21 -1.94
CA SER A 53 36.22 12.62 -1.76
C SER A 53 35.97 12.97 -0.30
N GLY A 54 36.85 13.76 0.30
CA GLY A 54 36.77 14.16 1.70
C GLY A 54 35.58 15.06 2.05
N GLU A 55 34.44 14.94 1.36
CA GLU A 55 33.18 15.58 1.75
C GLU A 55 32.46 14.70 2.77
N GLU A 56 32.38 15.19 4.01
CA GLU A 56 31.91 14.45 5.18
C GLU A 56 30.42 14.03 5.12
N ARG A 57 29.66 14.55 4.13
CA ARG A 57 28.20 14.39 4.02
C ARG A 57 27.70 13.83 2.68
N ASP A 58 28.59 13.31 1.83
CA ASP A 58 28.23 12.67 0.56
C ASP A 58 27.83 11.19 0.75
N HIS A 59 26.79 10.97 1.56
CA HIS A 59 26.24 9.65 1.84
C HIS A 59 24.73 9.64 2.01
N HIS A 60 24.13 8.49 1.72
CA HIS A 60 22.71 8.21 2.01
C HIS A 60 22.61 7.19 3.13
N VAL A 61 21.84 7.49 4.19
CA VAL A 61 21.51 6.53 5.26
C VAL A 61 20.10 5.98 5.05
N VAL A 62 19.98 4.95 4.22
CA VAL A 62 18.70 4.35 3.86
C VAL A 62 18.24 3.38 4.96
N PRO A 63 17.09 3.62 5.63
CA PRO A 63 16.65 2.81 6.76
C PRO A 63 16.38 1.35 6.36
N TYR A 64 16.59 0.42 7.29
CA TYR A 64 16.33 -1.01 7.08
C TYR A 64 14.97 -1.30 6.43
N GLY A 65 13.90 -0.66 6.93
CA GLY A 65 12.54 -0.85 6.43
C GLY A 65 12.34 -0.42 4.96
N VAL A 66 13.21 0.45 4.43
CA VAL A 66 13.19 0.91 3.04
C VAL A 66 14.01 -0.01 2.14
N ILE A 67 15.21 -0.40 2.58
CA ILE A 67 16.11 -1.22 1.75
C ILE A 67 15.75 -2.71 1.77
N ALA A 68 15.26 -3.26 2.89
CA ALA A 68 15.00 -4.69 3.01
C ALA A 68 13.97 -5.23 1.98
N PRO A 69 12.85 -4.54 1.69
CA PRO A 69 11.91 -4.97 0.65
C PRO A 69 12.49 -4.96 -0.78
N LEU A 70 13.57 -4.20 -1.01
CA LEU A 70 14.23 -4.14 -2.32
C LEU A 70 15.16 -5.34 -2.54
N LEU A 71 15.74 -5.89 -1.46
CA LEU A 71 16.70 -7.01 -1.48
C LEU A 71 16.00 -8.39 -1.44
N LEU A 72 15.16 -8.65 -2.44
CA LEU A 72 14.45 -9.94 -2.57
C LEU A 72 15.31 -10.99 -3.29
N THR A 73 15.02 -12.27 -3.04
CA THR A 73 15.74 -13.42 -3.61
C THR A 73 15.61 -13.53 -5.13
N ASP A 74 14.52 -13.05 -5.73
CA ASP A 74 14.30 -13.01 -7.18
C ASP A 74 15.23 -12.03 -7.93
N SER A 75 15.76 -11.03 -7.22
CA SER A 75 16.70 -10.03 -7.73
C SER A 75 18.18 -10.38 -7.50
N LEU A 76 18.46 -11.53 -6.87
CA LEU A 76 19.82 -12.05 -6.70
C LEU A 76 20.40 -12.45 -8.06
N LYS A 77 21.65 -12.06 -8.33
CA LYS A 77 22.37 -12.50 -9.53
C LYS A 77 23.58 -13.35 -9.19
N GLN A 78 23.61 -14.55 -9.75
CA GLN A 78 24.78 -15.40 -9.73
C GLN A 78 25.87 -14.79 -10.63
N GLN A 79 27.08 -14.71 -10.10
CA GLN A 79 28.27 -14.23 -10.79
C GLN A 79 29.00 -15.41 -11.45
N LYS A 80 29.88 -15.13 -12.41
CA LYS A 80 30.68 -16.17 -13.11
C LYS A 80 31.50 -17.07 -12.18
N ASN A 81 31.84 -16.57 -10.99
CA ASN A 81 32.58 -17.29 -9.94
C ASN A 81 31.67 -18.08 -8.97
N GLY A 82 30.38 -18.22 -9.27
CA GLY A 82 29.40 -18.95 -8.45
C GLY A 82 28.85 -18.17 -7.25
N THR A 83 29.35 -16.97 -6.95
CA THR A 83 28.85 -16.14 -5.85
C THR A 83 27.56 -15.41 -6.24
N TYR A 84 26.75 -15.03 -5.25
CA TYR A 84 25.52 -14.26 -5.47
C TYR A 84 25.65 -12.83 -4.94
N ARG A 85 25.03 -11.88 -5.62
CA ARG A 85 24.92 -10.49 -5.17
C ARG A 85 23.66 -9.80 -5.68
N TRP A 86 23.19 -8.81 -4.93
CA TRP A 86 22.30 -7.78 -5.48
C TRP A 86 23.15 -6.72 -6.14
N ASN A 87 22.74 -6.29 -7.33
CA ASN A 87 23.36 -5.16 -8.04
C ASN A 87 22.41 -3.98 -7.93
N LEU A 88 22.92 -2.85 -7.46
CA LEU A 88 22.14 -1.65 -7.24
C LEU A 88 22.81 -0.45 -7.91
N THR A 89 22.02 0.56 -8.21
CA THR A 89 22.49 1.84 -8.73
C THR A 89 21.85 2.97 -7.93
N LEU A 90 22.67 3.90 -7.43
CA LEU A 90 22.22 5.15 -6.82
C LEU A 90 22.57 6.30 -7.75
N ALA A 91 21.57 6.87 -8.42
CA ALA A 91 21.75 8.00 -9.32
C ALA A 91 20.60 9.01 -9.13
N ASN A 92 20.91 10.31 -9.12
CA ASN A 92 19.93 11.39 -8.91
C ASN A 92 19.03 11.15 -7.68
N ASP A 93 19.65 10.75 -6.56
CA ASP A 93 18.97 10.46 -5.29
C ASP A 93 17.87 9.39 -5.38
N ARG A 94 18.01 8.49 -6.36
CA ARG A 94 17.13 7.35 -6.59
C ARG A 94 17.93 6.06 -6.54
N LEU A 95 17.46 5.13 -5.73
CA LEU A 95 18.03 3.80 -5.60
C LEU A 95 17.30 2.82 -6.51
N HIS A 96 18.05 2.04 -7.27
CA HIS A 96 17.53 1.04 -8.20
C HIS A 96 18.16 -0.32 -7.94
N VAL A 97 17.38 -1.39 -8.00
CA VAL A 97 17.90 -2.77 -8.02
C VAL A 97 17.83 -3.28 -9.45
N SER A 98 18.96 -3.75 -9.98
CA SER A 98 19.05 -4.23 -11.37
C SER A 98 18.01 -5.31 -11.66
N HIS A 99 17.42 -5.25 -12.86
CA HIS A 99 16.37 -6.17 -13.33
C HIS A 99 15.02 -6.09 -12.61
N ARG A 100 14.82 -5.09 -11.75
CA ARG A 100 13.48 -4.73 -11.23
C ARG A 100 12.96 -3.50 -11.95
N GLN A 101 11.65 -3.36 -12.04
CA GLN A 101 11.05 -2.09 -12.48
C GLN A 101 10.94 -1.14 -11.29
N GLY A 102 11.21 0.14 -11.53
CA GLY A 102 11.05 1.20 -10.53
C GLY A 102 12.35 1.64 -9.85
N TYR A 103 12.23 2.72 -9.09
CA TYR A 103 13.29 3.36 -8.33
C TYR A 103 12.73 3.80 -6.98
N GLU A 104 13.54 3.72 -5.92
CA GLU A 104 13.19 4.22 -4.60
C GLU A 104 13.81 5.62 -4.40
N PRO A 105 13.01 6.69 -4.23
CA PRO A 105 13.53 8.01 -3.92
C PRO A 105 14.16 8.03 -2.52
N VAL A 106 15.45 8.30 -2.46
CA VAL A 106 16.23 8.31 -1.21
C VAL A 106 16.80 9.70 -0.87
N GLU A 107 16.38 10.75 -1.58
CA GLU A 107 16.81 12.14 -1.33
C GLU A 107 16.68 12.57 0.13
N LYS A 108 15.57 12.22 0.79
CA LYS A 108 15.33 12.50 2.21
C LYS A 108 16.32 11.82 3.17
N TYR A 109 17.13 10.89 2.67
CA TYR A 109 18.17 10.18 3.41
C TYR A 109 19.59 10.66 3.08
N LEU A 110 19.74 11.61 2.16
CA LEU A 110 21.01 12.26 1.86
C LEU A 110 21.52 13.00 3.10
N ALA A 111 22.81 12.88 3.40
CA ALA A 111 23.48 13.50 4.53
C ALA A 111 22.82 13.24 5.90
N SER A 112 22.03 12.16 6.01
CA SER A 112 21.40 11.77 7.27
C SER A 112 22.45 11.37 8.32
N ARG A 113 22.15 11.67 9.59
CA ARG A 113 23.05 11.46 10.73
C ARG A 113 23.50 10.00 10.83
N LEU A 114 24.79 9.76 11.01
CA LEU A 114 25.33 8.42 11.18
C LEU A 114 25.21 7.97 12.64
N ALA A 115 25.07 6.67 12.87
CA ALA A 115 24.95 6.10 14.22
C ALA A 115 26.18 6.33 15.11
N THR A 116 27.33 6.67 14.52
CA THR A 116 28.56 7.03 15.25
C THR A 116 28.57 8.47 15.76
N GLU A 117 27.62 9.30 15.31
CA GLU A 117 27.47 10.69 15.75
C GLU A 117 26.53 10.71 16.96
N ALA A 118 26.96 10.24 18.13
CA ALA A 118 26.19 10.33 19.37
C ALA A 118 26.21 11.76 19.96
N ASP A 119 25.13 12.10 20.68
CA ASP A 119 24.73 13.43 21.16
C ASP A 119 25.71 14.08 22.14
N ASP A 120 26.02 15.36 21.91
CA ASP A 120 26.61 16.21 22.94
C ASP A 120 25.54 16.83 23.85
N HIS A 121 24.25 16.85 23.49
CA HIS A 121 23.19 17.40 24.35
C HIS A 121 22.01 16.43 24.49
N GLY A 122 21.89 15.86 25.69
CA GLY A 122 20.76 15.05 26.12
C GLY A 122 19.45 15.84 26.13
N GLY A 123 18.35 15.15 25.81
CA GLY A 123 17.00 15.70 25.99
C GLY A 123 15.99 15.45 24.86
N ALA A 124 16.20 14.49 23.96
CA ALA A 124 15.28 14.25 22.83
C ALA A 124 14.83 12.79 22.64
N SER A 125 15.01 11.90 23.62
CA SER A 125 14.64 10.49 23.47
C SER A 125 13.12 10.23 23.46
N ASP A 126 12.33 11.12 24.06
CA ASP A 126 10.92 10.79 24.35
C ASP A 126 9.95 11.35 23.30
N ILE A 127 10.29 12.45 22.63
CA ILE A 127 9.43 13.08 21.60
C ILE A 127 9.60 12.36 20.24
N ALA A 128 10.77 11.76 19.99
CA ALA A 128 11.05 11.05 18.74
C ALA A 128 10.27 9.73 18.62
N SER A 129 10.10 8.99 19.73
CA SER A 129 9.37 7.71 19.72
C SER A 129 7.88 7.87 19.41
N GLU A 130 7.26 8.98 19.81
CA GLU A 130 5.82 9.20 19.62
C GLU A 130 5.48 9.68 18.19
N LEU A 131 6.38 10.46 17.55
CA LEU A 131 6.27 10.81 16.13
C LEU A 131 6.57 9.63 15.19
N VAL A 132 7.40 8.67 15.62
CA VAL A 132 7.70 7.45 14.85
C VAL A 132 6.50 6.51 14.83
N ASN A 133 5.79 6.33 15.94
CA ASN A 133 4.64 5.41 16.00
C ASN A 133 3.41 5.89 15.21
N LEU A 134 3.21 7.21 15.05
CA LEU A 134 2.14 7.75 14.19
C LEU A 134 2.46 7.68 12.69
N ARG A 135 3.74 7.49 12.30
CA ARG A 135 4.18 7.34 10.91
C ARG A 135 4.37 5.90 10.45
N THR A 136 4.23 4.91 11.33
CA THR A 136 4.19 3.48 10.97
C THR A 136 2.82 3.03 10.46
N ARG A 137 2.06 3.93 9.80
CA ARG A 137 1.24 3.52 8.66
C ARG A 137 2.14 3.63 7.44
N SER A 138 2.57 2.49 6.94
CA SER A 138 3.25 2.31 5.67
C SER A 138 2.52 3.06 4.54
N PHE A 139 2.94 4.30 4.27
CA PHE A 139 2.76 4.94 2.98
C PHE A 139 4.02 4.65 2.16
N GLU A 140 4.12 3.42 1.66
CA GLU A 140 4.90 3.17 0.45
C GLU A 140 4.13 3.86 -0.69
N GLY A 141 4.59 5.04 -1.10
CA GLY A 141 4.11 5.65 -2.33
C GLY A 141 4.51 4.76 -3.50
N ILE A 142 3.56 4.07 -4.11
CA ILE A 142 3.79 3.29 -5.33
C ILE A 142 3.87 4.29 -6.49
N VAL A 143 4.72 4.03 -7.49
CA VAL A 143 4.66 4.79 -8.76
C VAL A 143 3.32 4.50 -9.44
N GLU A 144 2.37 5.40 -9.24
CA GLU A 144 1.08 5.42 -9.90
C GLU A 144 1.21 6.08 -11.29
N GLY A 145 0.30 5.75 -12.21
CA GLY A 145 0.27 6.37 -13.55
C GLY A 145 1.16 5.73 -14.62
N ILE A 146 1.75 4.55 -14.38
CA ILE A 146 2.38 3.75 -15.44
C ILE A 146 1.30 3.32 -16.43
N ALA A 147 1.42 3.78 -17.68
CA ALA A 147 0.51 3.37 -18.75
C ALA A 147 0.62 1.85 -18.95
N ARG A 148 -0.51 1.16 -18.83
CA ARG A 148 -0.66 -0.26 -19.08
C ARG A 148 -1.73 -0.46 -20.13
N GLU A 149 -1.43 -1.23 -21.15
CA GLU A 149 -2.44 -1.71 -22.08
C GLU A 149 -3.21 -2.85 -21.40
N ALA A 150 -4.53 -2.72 -21.32
CA ALA A 150 -5.42 -3.74 -20.81
C ALA A 150 -6.42 -4.11 -21.91
N ILE A 151 -6.39 -5.36 -22.34
CA ILE A 151 -7.43 -5.92 -23.22
C ILE A 151 -8.59 -6.32 -22.32
N VAL A 152 -9.66 -5.52 -22.31
CA VAL A 152 -10.85 -5.76 -21.49
C VAL A 152 -12.00 -6.19 -22.39
N LEU A 153 -12.54 -7.37 -22.13
CA LEU A 153 -13.79 -7.80 -22.74
C LEU A 153 -14.96 -7.16 -21.99
N SER A 154 -15.60 -6.17 -22.60
CA SER A 154 -16.78 -5.50 -22.03
C SER A 154 -18.08 -6.06 -22.61
N ARG A 155 -19.10 -6.23 -21.77
CA ARG A 155 -20.46 -6.62 -22.19
C ARG A 155 -21.38 -5.41 -22.23
N THR A 156 -22.19 -5.30 -23.29
CA THR A 156 -23.16 -4.20 -23.47
C THR A 156 -24.19 -4.17 -22.35
N ARG A 157 -24.60 -2.97 -21.93
CA ARG A 157 -25.64 -2.75 -20.92
C ARG A 157 -26.73 -1.84 -21.49
N SER A 158 -27.99 -2.14 -21.19
CA SER A 158 -29.13 -1.33 -21.65
C SER A 158 -29.28 -0.05 -20.80
N ALA A 159 -29.14 1.11 -21.45
CA ALA A 159 -29.39 2.41 -20.81
C ALA A 159 -30.87 2.60 -20.43
N ALA A 160 -31.79 1.97 -21.17
CA ALA A 160 -33.22 2.01 -20.90
C ALA A 160 -33.55 1.30 -19.57
N LEU A 161 -33.13 0.03 -19.42
CA LEU A 161 -33.33 -0.74 -18.18
C LEU A 161 -32.70 -0.04 -16.97
N ARG A 162 -31.50 0.55 -17.14
CA ARG A 162 -30.85 1.33 -16.09
C ARG A 162 -31.71 2.50 -15.62
N ARG A 163 -32.27 3.27 -16.55
CA ARG A 163 -33.09 4.44 -16.23
C ARG A 163 -34.39 4.02 -15.54
N GLU A 164 -35.01 2.98 -16.06
CA GLU A 164 -36.27 2.45 -15.56
C GLU A 164 -36.14 1.94 -14.13
N VAL A 165 -35.14 1.09 -13.84
CA VAL A 165 -34.94 0.55 -12.48
C VAL A 165 -34.57 1.65 -11.48
N LEU A 166 -33.80 2.67 -11.89
CA LEU A 166 -33.50 3.82 -11.03
C LEU A 166 -34.76 4.62 -10.69
N ASN A 167 -35.65 4.84 -11.66
CA ASN A 167 -36.92 5.51 -11.43
C ASN A 167 -37.82 4.70 -10.48
N LEU A 168 -37.94 3.39 -10.72
CA LEU A 168 -38.75 2.49 -9.90
C LEU A 168 -38.26 2.40 -8.45
N SER A 169 -36.96 2.58 -8.21
CA SER A 169 -36.40 2.55 -6.84
C SER A 169 -36.90 3.67 -5.93
N GLY A 170 -37.45 4.76 -6.48
CA GLY A 170 -37.83 5.93 -5.70
C GLY A 170 -36.67 6.61 -4.97
N GLY A 171 -35.43 6.33 -5.37
CA GLY A 171 -34.22 6.83 -4.70
C GLY A 171 -33.84 6.04 -3.44
N ILE A 172 -34.42 4.87 -3.20
CA ILE A 172 -34.15 4.05 -2.03
C ILE A 172 -33.13 2.97 -2.36
N CYS A 173 -32.07 2.87 -1.55
CA CYS A 173 -31.11 1.77 -1.65
C CYS A 173 -31.74 0.44 -1.17
N GLU A 174 -31.74 -0.60 -1.99
CA GLU A 174 -32.30 -1.91 -1.65
C GLU A 174 -31.51 -2.65 -0.56
N GLY A 175 -30.20 -2.36 -0.44
CA GLY A 175 -29.35 -2.90 0.62
C GLY A 175 -29.63 -2.26 1.98
N CYS A 176 -29.25 -0.99 2.16
CA CYS A 176 -29.36 -0.32 3.45
C CYS A 176 -30.73 0.35 3.72
N GLY A 177 -31.60 0.48 2.72
CA GLY A 177 -32.92 1.10 2.87
C GLY A 177 -32.93 2.62 3.02
N VAL A 178 -31.77 3.30 2.89
CA VAL A 178 -31.70 4.77 2.97
C VAL A 178 -32.34 5.37 1.72
N ASN A 179 -33.18 6.40 1.91
CA ASN A 179 -33.77 7.18 0.83
C ASN A 179 -32.86 8.36 0.45
N PHE A 180 -32.13 8.23 -0.65
CA PHE A 180 -31.21 9.22 -1.17
C PHE A 180 -31.89 10.42 -1.83
N SER A 181 -33.19 10.34 -2.15
CA SER A 181 -33.95 11.51 -2.64
C SER A 181 -34.12 12.57 -1.55
N LEU A 182 -34.18 12.15 -0.28
CA LEU A 182 -34.35 13.04 0.87
C LEU A 182 -33.03 13.61 1.38
N LEU A 183 -31.89 13.08 0.92
CA LEU A 183 -30.58 13.50 1.37
C LEU A 183 -30.02 14.61 0.49
N LEU A 184 -29.38 15.60 1.12
CA LEU A 184 -28.64 16.67 0.44
C LEU A 184 -29.47 17.35 -0.66
N HIS A 185 -30.77 17.58 -0.40
CA HIS A 185 -31.70 18.17 -1.36
C HIS A 185 -31.77 17.41 -2.70
N GLY A 186 -31.76 16.07 -2.64
CA GLY A 186 -31.81 15.18 -3.80
C GLY A 186 -30.47 15.00 -4.53
N ARG A 187 -29.41 15.74 -4.17
CA ARG A 187 -28.08 15.58 -4.79
C ARG A 187 -27.52 14.16 -4.60
N ALA A 188 -27.90 13.50 -3.50
CA ALA A 188 -27.41 12.18 -3.16
C ALA A 188 -27.95 11.07 -4.08
N LEU A 189 -28.99 11.33 -4.90
CA LEU A 189 -29.49 10.39 -5.91
C LEU A 189 -28.38 9.88 -6.85
N ARG A 190 -27.37 10.71 -7.11
CA ARG A 190 -26.21 10.34 -7.93
C ARG A 190 -25.34 9.23 -7.33
N ALA A 191 -25.47 8.96 -6.03
CA ALA A 191 -24.75 7.90 -5.35
C ALA A 191 -25.38 6.51 -5.57
N LEU A 192 -26.56 6.44 -6.19
CA LEU A 192 -27.23 5.18 -6.51
C LEU A 192 -26.65 4.56 -7.80
N GLN A 193 -26.48 3.25 -7.74
CA GLN A 193 -25.86 2.42 -8.76
C GLN A 193 -26.77 1.22 -9.03
N VAL A 194 -26.81 0.79 -10.29
CA VAL A 194 -27.57 -0.40 -10.71
C VAL A 194 -26.63 -1.59 -10.67
N HIS A 195 -26.98 -2.59 -9.88
CA HIS A 195 -26.27 -3.83 -9.68
C HIS A 195 -27.03 -4.98 -10.35
N HIS A 196 -26.31 -5.89 -11.02
CA HIS A 196 -26.92 -7.11 -11.55
C HIS A 196 -26.82 -8.20 -10.48
N LYS A 197 -27.97 -8.72 -10.02
CA LYS A 197 -28.02 -9.78 -9.00
C LYS A 197 -27.26 -11.03 -9.43
N LYS A 198 -27.31 -11.35 -10.72
CA LYS A 198 -26.42 -12.31 -11.37
C LYS A 198 -25.30 -11.57 -12.11
N GLN A 199 -24.07 -11.72 -11.67
CA GLN A 199 -22.93 -11.00 -12.25
C GLN A 199 -22.76 -11.33 -13.73
N LEU A 200 -22.79 -10.30 -14.59
CA LEU A 200 -22.56 -10.45 -16.04
C LEU A 200 -21.19 -11.05 -16.37
N ALA A 201 -20.19 -10.82 -15.52
CA ALA A 201 -18.83 -11.34 -15.71
C ALA A 201 -18.76 -12.88 -15.59
N LEU A 202 -19.67 -13.48 -14.81
CA LEU A 202 -19.72 -14.93 -14.59
C LEU A 202 -20.62 -15.66 -15.61
N ARG A 203 -21.31 -14.94 -16.50
CA ARG A 203 -22.16 -15.57 -17.53
C ARG A 203 -21.31 -16.17 -18.65
N GLU A 204 -21.53 -17.44 -18.95
CA GLU A 204 -20.86 -18.12 -20.08
C GLU A 204 -21.41 -17.64 -21.43
N THR A 205 -22.71 -17.35 -21.51
CA THR A 205 -23.39 -16.91 -22.75
C THR A 205 -24.18 -15.60 -22.54
N PRO A 206 -24.49 -14.85 -23.62
CA PRO A 206 -25.41 -13.71 -23.54
C PRO A 206 -26.82 -14.18 -23.15
N GLU A 207 -27.42 -13.52 -22.16
CA GLU A 207 -28.78 -13.80 -21.68
C GLU A 207 -29.58 -12.50 -21.58
N VAL A 208 -30.91 -12.61 -21.77
CA VAL A 208 -31.84 -11.51 -21.54
C VAL A 208 -31.73 -11.07 -20.07
N THR A 209 -31.75 -9.75 -19.85
CA THR A 209 -31.76 -9.18 -18.50
C THR A 209 -33.08 -8.45 -18.31
N GLU A 210 -33.82 -8.82 -17.29
CA GLU A 210 -35.09 -8.20 -16.92
C GLU A 210 -34.90 -7.22 -15.76
N LEU A 211 -35.91 -6.40 -15.45
CA LEU A 211 -35.85 -5.49 -14.31
C LEU A 211 -35.66 -6.25 -12.98
N ALA A 212 -36.20 -7.47 -12.86
CA ALA A 212 -36.06 -8.31 -11.67
C ALA A 212 -34.63 -8.81 -11.42
N ASP A 213 -33.79 -8.85 -12.46
CA ASP A 213 -32.38 -9.23 -12.36
C ASP A 213 -31.50 -8.08 -11.84
N LEU A 214 -32.08 -6.89 -11.69
CA LEU A 214 -31.40 -5.68 -11.30
C LEU A 214 -31.77 -5.30 -9.86
N ALA A 215 -30.84 -4.63 -9.20
CA ALA A 215 -31.07 -3.98 -7.91
C ALA A 215 -30.45 -2.58 -7.91
N VAL A 216 -31.09 -1.64 -7.22
CA VAL A 216 -30.56 -0.29 -6.98
C VAL A 216 -29.94 -0.21 -5.60
N VAL A 217 -28.64 0.04 -5.56
CA VAL A 217 -27.85 0.10 -4.32
C VAL A 217 -27.01 1.38 -4.30
N CYS A 218 -26.70 1.90 -3.11
CA CYS A 218 -25.77 3.03 -3.00
C CYS A 218 -24.31 2.59 -3.24
N ALA A 219 -23.42 3.54 -3.52
CA ALA A 219 -22.00 3.28 -3.76
C ALA A 219 -21.35 2.42 -2.66
N ASN A 220 -21.70 2.64 -1.39
CA ASN A 220 -21.16 1.88 -0.27
C ASN A 220 -21.69 0.44 -0.25
N CYS A 221 -23.00 0.24 -0.39
CA CYS A 221 -23.58 -1.10 -0.47
C CYS A 221 -23.04 -1.86 -1.69
N HIS A 222 -22.84 -1.17 -2.82
CA HIS A 222 -22.28 -1.78 -4.02
C HIS A 222 -20.83 -2.25 -3.80
N ALA A 223 -20.02 -1.45 -3.10
CA ALA A 223 -18.67 -1.85 -2.69
C ALA A 223 -18.70 -3.07 -1.76
N ILE A 224 -19.60 -3.08 -0.77
CA ILE A 224 -19.73 -4.21 0.18
C ILE A 224 -20.14 -5.50 -0.54
N ILE A 225 -21.11 -5.43 -1.46
CA ILE A 225 -21.54 -6.58 -2.27
C ILE A 225 -20.37 -7.21 -3.01
N HIS A 226 -19.43 -6.39 -3.50
CA HIS A 226 -18.25 -6.82 -4.26
C HIS A 226 -16.97 -6.91 -3.42
N THR A 227 -17.09 -7.10 -2.10
CA THR A 227 -15.92 -7.34 -1.24
C THR A 227 -15.12 -8.55 -1.73
N ASP A 228 -15.79 -9.61 -2.14
CA ASP A 228 -15.19 -10.68 -2.96
C ASP A 228 -15.61 -10.50 -4.44
N PRO A 229 -14.67 -10.20 -5.35
CA PRO A 229 -14.97 -10.07 -6.77
C PRO A 229 -15.51 -11.34 -7.42
N LYS A 230 -15.22 -12.52 -6.85
CA LYS A 230 -15.64 -13.83 -7.37
C LYS A 230 -16.96 -14.32 -6.78
N ALA A 231 -17.38 -13.75 -5.65
CA ALA A 231 -18.57 -14.16 -4.93
C ALA A 231 -19.31 -12.92 -4.38
N ALA A 232 -20.12 -12.30 -5.23
CA ALA A 232 -20.92 -11.16 -4.80
C ALA A 232 -21.96 -11.57 -3.75
N ILE A 233 -22.04 -10.79 -2.65
CA ILE A 233 -23.05 -11.00 -1.60
C ILE A 233 -24.45 -10.69 -2.19
N PRO A 234 -25.44 -11.60 -2.03
CA PRO A 234 -26.81 -11.30 -2.43
C PRO A 234 -27.35 -10.05 -1.73
N VAL A 235 -28.05 -9.19 -2.47
CA VAL A 235 -28.60 -7.92 -1.94
C VAL A 235 -29.52 -8.18 -0.75
N GLU A 236 -30.28 -9.27 -0.80
CA GLU A 236 -31.19 -9.72 0.23
C GLU A 236 -30.47 -10.12 1.52
N GLU A 237 -29.26 -10.68 1.42
CA GLU A 237 -28.41 -11.03 2.56
C GLU A 237 -27.82 -9.77 3.20
N LEU A 238 -27.22 -8.88 2.39
CA LEU A 238 -26.73 -7.59 2.88
C LEU A 238 -27.84 -6.79 3.58
N ARG A 239 -29.06 -6.84 3.06
CA ARG A 239 -30.22 -6.19 3.69
C ARG A 239 -30.55 -6.76 5.07
N LYS A 240 -30.37 -8.06 5.29
CA LYS A 240 -30.55 -8.68 6.62
C LYS A 240 -29.48 -8.20 7.59
N GLU A 241 -28.22 -8.12 7.15
CA GLU A 241 -27.12 -7.60 7.97
C GLU A 241 -27.36 -6.16 8.41
N TRP A 242 -27.80 -5.27 7.50
CA TRP A 242 -28.16 -3.89 7.85
C TRP A 242 -29.27 -3.82 8.89
N LYS A 243 -30.27 -4.71 8.83
CA LYS A 243 -31.34 -4.77 9.82
C LYS A 243 -30.81 -5.22 11.18
N GLN A 244 -29.92 -6.21 11.21
CA GLN A 244 -29.28 -6.69 12.44
C GLN A 244 -28.41 -5.62 13.08
N ALA A 245 -27.55 -4.95 12.29
CA ALA A 245 -26.68 -3.89 12.75
C ALA A 245 -27.44 -2.70 13.36
N ARG A 246 -28.61 -2.35 12.79
CA ARG A 246 -29.48 -1.31 13.35
C ARG A 246 -30.15 -1.74 14.65
N SER A 247 -30.51 -3.02 14.78
CA SER A 247 -31.09 -3.57 16.02
C SER A 247 -30.07 -3.62 17.17
N SER A 248 -28.80 -3.95 16.88
CA SER A 248 -27.73 -3.97 17.88
C SER A 248 -27.29 -2.57 18.31
N THR A 249 -27.27 -1.60 17.39
CA THR A 249 -26.90 -0.19 17.70
C THR A 249 -27.92 0.49 18.63
N VAL A 250 -29.21 0.13 18.55
CA VAL A 250 -30.23 0.66 19.47
C VAL A 250 -30.01 0.12 20.89
N ARG A 251 -29.54 -1.13 21.04
CA ARG A 251 -29.30 -1.73 22.37
C ARG A 251 -28.09 -1.16 23.11
N SER A 252 -27.09 -0.63 22.42
CA SER A 252 -25.87 -0.11 23.05
C SER A 252 -25.99 1.35 23.54
N PHE A 253 -27.03 2.07 23.14
CA PHE A 253 -27.27 3.45 23.62
C PHE A 253 -28.11 3.51 24.92
N ASP A 254 -28.93 2.49 25.17
CA ASP A 254 -29.79 2.45 26.36
C ASP A 254 -29.06 2.03 27.64
N SER A 255 -27.82 1.51 27.56
CA SER A 255 -27.03 1.11 28.75
C SER A 255 -26.17 2.23 29.35
N ASP A 256 -25.93 3.33 28.63
CA ASP A 256 -25.09 4.44 29.09
C ASP A 256 -25.89 5.65 29.62
N THR A 257 -27.20 5.50 29.83
CA THR A 257 -28.08 6.60 30.32
C THR A 257 -28.84 6.27 31.61
N GLN A 258 -28.41 5.29 32.42
CA GLN A 258 -28.92 5.14 33.79
C GLN A 258 -27.83 4.73 34.78
N ALA A 259 -27.62 5.63 35.76
CA ALA A 259 -26.83 5.53 37.01
C ALA A 259 -25.35 5.96 36.95
#